data_AF-A0A730BHE3-F1
#
_entry.id   AF-A0A730BHE3-F1
#
_cell.length_a   1.000
_cell.length_b   1.000
_cell.length_c   1.000
_cell.angle_alpha   90.00
_cell.angle_beta   90.00
_cell.angle_gamma   90.00
#
_symmetry.space_group_name_H-M   'P 1'
#
loop_
_entity.id
_entity.type
_entity.pdbx_description
1 polymer ?
#
loop_
_entity_poly.entity_id
_entity_poly.type
_entity_poly.pdbx_seq_one_letter_code
_entity_poly.pdbx_strand_id
1 'polypeptide(L)'
;NAVSLYDSVINTILKFLPEFQWIKLVYGDDDYKIILKKGEVELDIQQLSQGEKTIFTLVGDLARRLILLNPNLSNPLLGYGIVLIDEIDLHLHPQWQQTIIERLTSTFPNVQFVITTHSPQVLSTVSSRSVRILQEVEVDGVNDLIVSHPDYQIKGVSNQDALLYGMRTDPIPSTKENGWLEEYKKLVELNRYSSDEALLLREKVVKHFGLDHPLVQECDDLISVLEFKNKINQHFSGSKDIK
;
A
#
# COMPACT_ATOMS: atom_id res chain seq x y z
N ASN A 1 27.40 27.96 17.78
CA ASN A 1 27.40 27.34 16.45
C ASN A 1 25.98 27.24 15.94
N ALA A 2 25.48 28.30 15.30
CA ALA A 2 24.19 28.25 14.63
C ALA A 2 24.39 27.48 13.33
N VAL A 3 23.88 26.25 13.27
CA VAL A 3 23.72 25.53 12.00
C VAL A 3 22.85 26.41 11.10
N SER A 4 23.27 26.64 9.85
CA SER A 4 22.48 27.49 8.97
C SER A 4 21.10 26.84 8.72
N LEU A 5 20.07 27.67 8.49
CA LEU A 5 18.73 27.18 8.11
C LEU A 5 18.84 26.20 6.93
N TYR A 6 19.70 26.53 5.96
CA TYR A 6 19.99 25.71 4.80
C TYR A 6 20.49 24.32 5.19
N ASP A 7 21.56 24.23 6.01
CA ASP A 7 22.12 22.93 6.41
C ASP A 7 21.12 22.09 7.18
N SER A 8 20.30 22.72 8.03
CA SER A 8 19.26 22.03 8.81
C SER A 8 18.19 21.42 7.90
N VAL A 9 17.75 22.16 6.89
CA VAL A 9 16.77 21.67 5.91
C VAL A 9 17.37 20.53 5.07
N ILE A 10 18.58 20.72 4.53
CA ILE A 10 19.25 19.69 3.72
C ILE A 10 19.46 18.40 4.51
N ASN A 11 19.97 18.50 5.75
CA ASN A 11 20.16 17.33 6.61
C ASN A 11 18.83 16.61 6.93
N THR A 12 17.74 17.37 7.06
CA THR A 12 16.40 16.78 7.25
C THR A 12 15.95 16.00 6.03
N ILE A 13 16.14 16.58 4.83
CA ILE A 13 15.80 15.91 3.57
C ILE A 13 16.65 14.64 3.39
N LEU A 14 17.97 14.70 3.62
CA LEU A 14 18.86 13.54 3.53
C LEU A 14 18.49 12.43 4.55
N LYS A 15 18.06 12.81 5.75
CA LYS A 15 17.56 11.85 6.74
C LYS A 15 16.26 11.18 6.27
N PHE A 16 15.38 11.93 5.61
CA PHE A 16 14.09 11.45 5.13
C PHE A 16 14.21 10.59 3.87
N LEU A 17 15.13 10.96 2.97
CA LEU A 17 15.39 10.35 1.65
C LEU A 17 16.82 9.81 1.62
N PRO A 18 17.08 8.66 2.29
CA PRO A 18 18.44 8.09 2.42
C PRO A 18 19.05 7.65 1.08
N GLU A 19 18.23 7.54 0.03
CA GLU A 19 18.68 7.34 -1.35
C GLU A 19 19.52 8.50 -1.90
N PHE A 20 19.45 9.69 -1.29
CA PHE A 20 20.26 10.84 -1.65
C PHE A 20 21.49 10.91 -0.76
N GLN A 21 22.69 10.89 -1.35
CA GLN A 21 23.93 10.95 -0.56
C GLN A 21 24.32 12.37 -0.16
N TRP A 22 24.08 13.35 -1.03
CA TRP A 22 24.26 14.77 -0.74
C TRP A 22 23.37 15.62 -1.64
N ILE A 23 23.08 16.83 -1.19
CA ILE A 23 22.36 17.86 -1.94
C ILE A 23 23.17 19.15 -1.85
N LYS A 24 23.33 19.86 -2.96
CA LYS A 24 24.05 21.13 -3.06
C LYS A 24 23.26 22.13 -3.89
N LEU A 25 23.39 23.40 -3.52
CA LEU A 25 22.87 24.49 -4.32
C LEU A 25 24.01 25.08 -5.15
N VAL A 26 23.87 25.06 -6.46
CA VAL A 26 24.83 25.56 -7.44
C VAL A 26 24.28 26.85 -8.00
N TYR A 27 25.02 27.95 -7.83
CA TYR A 27 24.63 29.26 -8.34
C TYR A 27 25.26 29.48 -9.71
N GLY A 28 24.44 29.82 -10.70
CA GLY A 28 24.88 30.40 -11.98
C GLY A 28 24.80 31.93 -11.93
N ASP A 29 25.06 32.57 -13.07
CA ASP A 29 25.08 34.03 -13.17
C ASP A 29 23.69 34.66 -12.92
N ASP A 30 22.61 34.01 -13.36
CA ASP A 30 21.22 34.48 -13.22
C ASP A 30 20.27 33.42 -12.62
N ASP A 31 20.75 32.21 -12.35
CA ASP A 31 19.95 31.09 -11.86
C ASP A 31 20.59 30.36 -10.68
N TYR A 32 19.80 29.50 -10.05
CA TYR A 32 20.32 28.52 -9.09
C TYR A 32 19.73 27.15 -9.40
N LYS A 33 20.54 26.12 -9.18
CA LYS A 33 20.16 24.72 -9.36
C LYS A 33 20.38 23.95 -8.09
N ILE A 34 19.49 23.00 -7.84
CA ILE A 34 19.65 22.04 -6.75
C ILE A 34 20.16 20.76 -7.40
N ILE A 35 21.42 20.43 -7.13
CA ILE A 35 22.07 19.22 -7.61
C ILE A 35 22.14 18.23 -6.44
N LEU A 36 21.83 16.97 -6.70
CA LEU A 36 21.91 15.89 -5.73
C LEU A 36 22.62 14.68 -6.33
N LYS A 37 23.24 13.89 -5.46
CA LYS A 37 23.76 12.57 -5.83
C LYS A 37 22.77 11.50 -5.40
N LYS A 38 22.45 10.60 -6.33
CA LYS A 38 21.62 9.40 -6.12
C LYS A 38 22.33 8.21 -6.75
N GLY A 39 22.81 7.29 -5.91
CA GLY A 39 23.68 6.20 -6.38
C GLY A 39 24.97 6.75 -6.99
N GLU A 40 25.28 6.35 -8.22
CA GLU A 40 26.45 6.83 -8.98
C GLU A 40 26.15 8.04 -9.88
N VAL A 41 24.91 8.54 -9.89
CA VAL A 41 24.47 9.61 -10.79
C VAL A 41 24.27 10.92 -10.04
N GLU A 42 24.76 12.02 -10.62
CA GLU A 42 24.41 13.38 -10.20
C GLU A 42 23.24 13.88 -11.06
N LEU A 43 22.23 14.42 -10.38
CA LEU A 43 20.98 14.84 -11.00
C LEU A 43 20.65 16.27 -10.58
N ASP A 44 20.12 17.06 -11.51
CA ASP A 44 19.34 18.23 -11.17
C ASP A 44 18.00 17.78 -10.56
N ILE A 45 17.51 18.48 -9.54
CA ILE A 45 16.19 18.24 -8.93
C ILE A 45 15.07 18.13 -9.98
N GLN A 46 15.15 18.86 -11.09
CA GLN A 46 14.17 18.80 -12.17
C GLN A 46 14.09 17.41 -12.83
N GLN A 47 15.18 16.64 -12.80
CA GLN A 47 15.30 15.31 -13.39
C GLN A 47 14.78 14.18 -12.46
N LEU A 48 14.40 14.50 -11.22
CA LEU A 48 13.74 13.55 -10.33
C LEU A 48 12.34 13.18 -10.86
N SER A 49 11.86 11.99 -10.45
CA SER A 49 10.47 11.59 -10.69
C SER A 49 9.50 12.55 -9.97
N GLN A 50 8.24 12.56 -10.42
CA GLN A 50 7.23 13.45 -9.83
C GLN A 50 7.04 13.19 -8.33
N GLY A 51 6.96 11.93 -7.91
CA GLY A 51 6.84 11.56 -6.49
C GLY A 51 8.03 12.01 -5.65
N GLU A 52 9.26 11.85 -6.17
CA GLU A 52 10.47 12.34 -5.51
C GLU A 52 10.45 13.86 -5.32
N LYS A 53 10.08 14.62 -6.34
CA LYS A 53 9.97 16.10 -6.25
C LYS A 53 8.93 16.53 -5.23
N THR A 54 7.77 15.87 -5.20
CA THR A 54 6.70 16.16 -4.24
C THR A 54 7.18 15.92 -2.81
N ILE A 55 7.80 14.75 -2.52
CA ILE A 55 8.30 14.47 -1.17
C ILE A 55 9.46 15.37 -0.77
N PHE A 56 10.41 15.62 -1.68
CA PHE A 56 11.51 16.55 -1.44
C PHE A 56 10.96 17.93 -1.02
N THR A 57 9.97 18.42 -1.76
CA THR A 57 9.35 19.74 -1.50
C THR A 57 8.58 19.74 -0.18
N LEU A 58 7.77 18.71 0.07
CA LEU A 58 7.00 18.56 1.31
C LEU A 58 7.92 18.57 2.55
N VAL A 59 8.95 17.72 2.55
CA VAL A 59 9.88 17.59 3.68
C VAL A 59 10.68 18.86 3.87
N GLY A 60 11.17 19.46 2.77
CA GLY A 60 11.89 20.72 2.81
C GLY A 60 11.07 21.87 3.38
N ASP A 61 9.81 22.01 2.96
CA ASP A 61 8.92 23.07 3.46
C ASP A 61 8.51 22.82 4.92
N LEU A 62 8.22 21.58 5.31
CA LEU A 62 7.94 21.23 6.70
C LEU A 62 9.13 21.55 7.61
N ALA A 63 10.34 21.12 7.23
CA ALA A 63 11.55 21.41 7.99
C ALA A 63 11.78 22.92 8.11
N ARG A 64 11.68 23.66 7.00
CA ARG A 64 11.86 25.11 6.98
C ARG A 64 10.84 25.82 7.87
N ARG A 65 9.55 25.49 7.77
CA ARG A 65 8.50 26.09 8.60
C ARG A 65 8.71 25.79 10.08
N LEU A 66 9.03 24.54 10.43
CA LEU A 66 9.25 24.15 11.81
C LEU A 66 10.44 24.90 12.41
N ILE A 67 11.52 25.10 11.63
CA ILE A 67 12.68 25.89 12.05
C ILE A 67 12.31 27.37 12.27
N LEU A 68 11.63 27.97 11.31
CA LEU A 68 11.27 29.40 11.37
C LEU A 68 10.27 29.72 12.49
N LEU A 69 9.36 28.79 12.80
CA LEU A 69 8.35 28.96 13.83
C LEU A 69 8.88 28.68 15.24
N ASN A 70 10.04 28.02 15.37
CA ASN A 70 10.63 27.64 16.66
C ASN A 70 12.07 28.18 16.84
N PRO A 71 12.32 29.49 16.67
CA PRO A 71 13.68 30.06 16.69
C PRO A 71 14.37 29.94 18.05
N ASN A 72 13.61 29.74 19.13
CA ASN A 72 14.11 29.68 20.50
C ASN A 72 14.47 28.25 20.95
N LEU A 73 14.18 27.23 20.13
CA LEU A 73 14.54 25.85 20.46
C LEU A 73 16.00 25.56 20.08
N SER A 74 16.68 24.77 20.91
CA SER A 74 18.04 24.28 20.62
C SER A 74 18.08 23.39 19.38
N ASN A 75 17.03 22.58 19.18
CA ASN A 75 16.77 21.88 17.95
C ASN A 75 15.36 22.23 17.47
N PRO A 76 15.22 23.18 16.52
CA PRO A 76 13.91 23.60 16.02
C PRO A 76 13.10 22.48 15.37
N LEU A 77 13.72 21.38 14.91
CA LEU A 77 13.01 20.21 14.37
C LEU A 77 12.24 19.42 15.44
N LEU A 78 12.48 19.70 16.73
CA LEU A 78 11.69 19.18 17.85
C LEU A 78 10.53 20.10 18.24
N GLY A 79 10.22 21.11 17.41
CA GLY A 79 9.03 21.93 17.58
C GLY A 79 7.74 21.10 17.53
N TYR A 80 6.72 21.57 18.26
CA TYR A 80 5.39 20.99 18.23
C TYR A 80 4.57 21.60 17.10
N GLY A 81 3.70 20.81 16.49
CA GLY A 81 2.82 21.29 15.43
C GLY A 81 1.76 20.29 15.02
N ILE A 82 0.75 20.77 14.31
CA ILE A 82 -0.25 19.94 13.64
C ILE A 82 -0.11 20.18 12.14
N VAL A 83 0.00 19.11 11.38
CA VAL A 83 0.13 19.15 9.91
C VAL A 83 -1.01 18.36 9.31
N LEU A 84 -1.75 19.02 8.41
CA LEU A 84 -2.80 18.40 7.61
C LEU A 84 -2.23 18.11 6.21
N ILE A 85 -2.32 16.86 5.75
CA ILE A 85 -1.90 16.48 4.39
C ILE A 85 -3.04 15.75 3.72
N ASP A 86 -3.53 16.34 2.63
CA ASP A 86 -4.50 15.66 1.78
C ASP A 86 -3.77 14.76 0.79
N GLU A 87 -4.31 13.57 0.54
CA GLU A 87 -3.82 12.56 -0.41
C GLU A 87 -2.31 12.31 -0.32
N ILE A 88 -1.83 11.90 0.87
CA ILE A 88 -0.39 11.68 1.12
C ILE A 88 0.26 10.71 0.12
N ASP A 89 -0.52 9.82 -0.47
CA ASP A 89 -0.08 8.79 -1.41
C ASP A 89 -0.01 9.25 -2.87
N LEU A 90 -0.48 10.47 -3.19
CA LEU A 90 -0.55 10.97 -4.56
C LEU A 90 0.84 11.02 -5.22
N HIS A 91 0.95 10.39 -6.39
CA HIS A 91 2.19 10.24 -7.17
C HIS A 91 3.34 9.48 -6.47
N LEU A 92 3.10 8.88 -5.30
CA LEU A 92 4.13 8.08 -4.62
C LEU A 92 4.21 6.68 -5.21
N HIS A 93 5.44 6.18 -5.34
CA HIS A 93 5.66 4.78 -5.65
C HIS A 93 5.13 3.89 -4.50
N PRO A 94 4.56 2.70 -4.78
CA PRO A 94 4.06 1.76 -3.76
C PRO A 94 4.98 1.55 -2.54
N GLN A 95 6.28 1.35 -2.78
CA GLN A 95 7.27 1.17 -1.71
C GLN A 95 7.35 2.36 -0.75
N TRP A 96 7.13 3.58 -1.24
CA TRP A 96 7.12 4.78 -0.41
C TRP A 96 5.82 4.94 0.35
N GLN A 97 4.68 4.55 -0.24
CA GLN A 97 3.40 4.53 0.46
C GLN A 97 3.46 3.66 1.75
N GLN A 98 4.26 2.59 1.73
CA GLN A 98 4.46 1.72 2.91
C GLN A 98 5.40 2.30 3.99
N THR A 99 6.17 3.34 3.68
CA THR A 99 7.18 3.87 4.61
C THR A 99 6.97 5.34 4.97
N ILE A 100 6.12 6.06 4.23
CA ILE A 100 5.97 7.51 4.33
C ILE A 100 5.56 7.96 5.74
N ILE A 101 4.65 7.25 6.40
CA ILE A 101 4.14 7.64 7.73
C ILE A 101 5.20 7.45 8.81
N GLU A 102 5.94 6.33 8.75
CA GLU A 102 7.06 6.09 9.64
C GLU A 102 8.18 7.12 9.42
N ARG A 103 8.49 7.47 8.17
CA ARG A 103 9.48 8.52 7.85
C ARG A 103 9.04 9.89 8.38
N LEU A 104 7.77 10.27 8.22
CA LEU A 104 7.23 11.54 8.75
C LEU A 104 7.33 11.59 10.27
N THR A 105 6.83 10.57 10.95
CA THR A 105 6.77 10.53 12.43
C THR A 105 8.15 10.37 13.08
N SER A 106 9.11 9.72 12.43
CA SER A 106 10.50 9.62 12.91
C SER A 106 11.34 10.87 12.62
N THR A 107 11.00 11.62 11.55
CA THR A 107 11.68 12.87 11.20
C THR A 107 11.17 14.04 12.03
N PHE A 108 9.86 14.10 12.28
CA PHE A 108 9.19 15.17 13.01
C PHE A 108 8.43 14.60 14.23
N PRO A 109 9.14 14.17 15.29
CA PRO A 109 8.55 13.36 16.37
C PRO A 109 7.49 14.07 17.22
N ASN A 110 7.52 15.41 17.25
CA ASN A 110 6.58 16.22 18.03
C ASN A 110 5.46 16.82 17.16
N VAL A 111 5.37 16.42 15.90
CA VAL A 111 4.33 16.87 14.97
C VAL A 111 3.22 15.81 14.90
N GLN A 112 1.98 16.25 15.11
CA GLN A 112 0.80 15.45 14.85
C GLN A 112 0.42 15.57 13.37
N PHE A 113 0.43 14.46 12.66
CA PHE A 113 -0.04 14.38 11.28
C PHE A 113 -1.49 13.93 11.23
N VAL A 114 -2.34 14.70 10.55
CA VAL A 114 -3.68 14.28 10.14
C VAL A 114 -3.66 14.20 8.63
N ILE A 115 -3.88 13.00 8.11
CA ILE A 115 -3.68 12.69 6.69
C ILE A 115 -4.92 12.05 6.11
N THR A 116 -5.15 12.27 4.83
CA THR A 116 -6.12 11.49 4.04
C THR A 116 -5.36 10.59 3.06
N THR A 117 -5.96 9.45 2.72
CA THR A 117 -5.38 8.51 1.76
C THR A 117 -6.47 7.61 1.20
N HIS A 118 -6.33 7.26 -0.08
CA HIS A 118 -7.08 6.18 -0.72
C HIS A 118 -6.23 4.92 -0.93
N SER A 119 -4.98 4.92 -0.42
CA SER A 119 -4.07 3.80 -0.59
C SER A 119 -4.19 2.80 0.56
N PRO A 120 -4.56 1.53 0.28
CA PRO A 120 -4.50 0.48 1.29
C PRO A 120 -3.06 0.23 1.77
N GLN A 121 -2.05 0.62 0.98
CA GLN A 121 -0.63 0.45 1.34
C GLN A 121 -0.18 1.44 2.41
N VAL A 122 -0.74 2.65 2.41
CA VAL A 122 -0.53 3.59 3.52
C VAL A 122 -1.30 3.10 4.74
N LEU A 123 -2.54 2.67 4.52
CA LEU A 123 -3.44 2.25 5.57
C LEU A 123 -2.90 1.09 6.40
N SER A 124 -2.22 0.11 5.77
CA SER A 124 -1.61 -1.04 6.45
C SER A 124 -0.37 -0.71 7.28
N THR A 125 0.10 0.55 7.30
CA THR A 125 1.28 0.98 8.08
C THR A 125 0.92 1.61 9.42
N VAL A 126 -0.35 2.00 9.58
CA VAL A 126 -0.85 2.74 10.74
C VAL A 126 -1.76 1.87 11.60
N SER A 127 -1.73 2.11 12.91
CA SER A 127 -2.63 1.41 13.83
C SER A 127 -4.08 1.78 13.51
N SER A 128 -4.99 0.79 13.48
CA SER A 128 -6.43 1.03 13.26
C SER A 128 -7.03 2.07 14.20
N ARG A 129 -6.47 2.25 15.40
CA ARG A 129 -6.91 3.28 16.35
C ARG A 129 -6.79 4.71 15.80
N SER A 130 -5.81 4.92 14.93
CA SER A 130 -5.54 6.20 14.26
C SER A 130 -6.27 6.35 12.92
N VAL A 131 -7.06 5.35 12.51
CA VAL A 131 -7.78 5.35 11.24
C VAL A 131 -9.21 5.82 11.44
N ARG A 132 -9.68 6.67 10.52
CA ARG A 132 -11.09 7.02 10.38
C ARG A 132 -11.49 6.76 8.93
N ILE A 133 -12.57 6.01 8.75
CA ILE A 133 -13.15 5.70 7.45
C ILE A 133 -14.32 6.65 7.25
N LEU A 134 -14.27 7.41 6.18
CA LEU A 134 -15.32 8.33 5.77
C LEU A 134 -16.15 7.66 4.68
N GLN A 135 -17.47 7.55 4.89
CA GLN A 135 -18.39 6.95 3.95
C GLN A 135 -19.59 7.88 3.73
N GLU A 136 -19.84 8.26 2.49
CA GLU A 136 -21.07 8.95 2.11
C GLU A 136 -22.21 7.93 2.04
N VAL A 137 -23.35 8.29 2.65
CA VAL A 137 -24.57 7.50 2.62
C VAL A 137 -25.74 8.41 2.27
N GLU A 138 -26.70 7.89 1.50
CA GLU A 138 -27.95 8.60 1.22
C GLU A 138 -29.00 8.14 2.22
N VAL A 139 -29.51 9.06 3.03
CA VAL A 139 -30.60 8.82 3.98
C VAL A 139 -31.73 9.78 3.64
N ASP A 140 -32.89 9.25 3.26
CA ASP A 140 -34.08 10.03 2.89
C ASP A 140 -33.83 11.10 1.79
N GLY A 141 -32.95 10.81 0.82
CA GLY A 141 -32.62 11.72 -0.28
C GLY A 141 -31.61 12.81 0.07
N VAL A 142 -30.97 12.72 1.25
CA VAL A 142 -29.91 13.62 1.69
C VAL A 142 -28.60 12.84 1.82
N ASN A 143 -27.52 13.36 1.25
CA ASN A 143 -26.18 12.84 1.47
C ASN A 143 -25.73 13.17 2.89
N ASP A 144 -25.48 12.14 3.67
CA ASP A 144 -24.90 12.20 5.01
C ASP A 144 -23.51 11.56 5.00
N LEU A 145 -22.67 11.89 5.98
CA LEU A 145 -21.32 11.35 6.12
C LEU A 145 -21.22 10.55 7.41
N ILE A 146 -21.03 9.23 7.26
CA ILE A 146 -20.75 8.35 8.39
C ILE A 146 -19.24 8.25 8.57
N VAL A 147 -18.80 8.48 9.81
CA VAL A 147 -17.43 8.25 10.25
C VAL A 147 -17.39 6.96 11.06
N SER A 148 -16.53 6.03 10.64
CA SER A 148 -16.31 4.78 11.36
C SER A 148 -14.81 4.50 11.55
N HIS A 149 -14.49 3.42 12.25
CA HIS A 149 -13.13 2.91 12.35
C HIS A 149 -13.10 1.43 11.95
N PRO A 150 -11.95 0.89 11.55
CA PRO A 150 -11.82 -0.54 11.30
C PRO A 150 -12.15 -1.36 12.56
N ASP A 151 -12.86 -2.47 12.40
CA ASP A 151 -13.21 -3.38 13.50
C ASP A 151 -11.99 -4.17 14.02
N TYR A 152 -11.01 -4.39 13.14
CA TYR A 152 -9.80 -5.17 13.40
C TYR A 152 -8.52 -4.34 13.25
N GLN A 153 -7.41 -4.85 13.78
CA GLN A 153 -6.09 -4.29 13.49
C GLN A 153 -5.74 -4.54 12.02
N ILE A 154 -5.41 -3.46 11.29
CA ILE A 154 -4.98 -3.51 9.88
C ILE A 154 -3.51 -3.17 9.71
N LYS A 155 -2.82 -2.73 10.77
CA LYS A 155 -1.36 -2.54 10.70
C LYS A 155 -0.65 -3.87 10.45
N GLY A 156 0.14 -3.95 9.40
CA GLY A 156 0.96 -5.10 9.03
C GLY A 156 0.23 -6.21 8.27
N VAL A 157 -1.04 -6.02 7.91
CA VAL A 157 -1.80 -6.98 7.10
C VAL A 157 -1.46 -6.84 5.62
N SER A 158 -1.91 -7.80 4.80
CA SER A 158 -1.75 -7.74 3.35
C SER A 158 -2.52 -6.56 2.73
N ASN A 159 -2.16 -6.14 1.52
CA ASN A 159 -2.93 -5.11 0.80
C ASN A 159 -4.37 -5.54 0.52
N GLN A 160 -4.62 -6.84 0.33
CA GLN A 160 -5.96 -7.38 0.12
C GLN A 160 -6.82 -7.25 1.38
N ASP A 161 -6.24 -7.59 2.54
CA ASP A 161 -6.92 -7.46 3.83
C ASP A 161 -7.13 -5.98 4.21
N ALA A 162 -6.16 -5.11 3.88
CA ALA A 162 -6.29 -3.68 4.11
C ALA A 162 -7.42 -3.05 3.26
N LEU A 163 -7.57 -3.50 2.01
CA LEU A 163 -8.73 -3.12 1.17
C LEU A 163 -10.04 -3.61 1.78
N LEU A 164 -10.11 -4.89 2.13
CA LEU A 164 -11.33 -5.52 2.60
C LEU A 164 -11.77 -4.98 3.97
N TYR A 165 -10.90 -5.05 4.98
CA TYR A 165 -11.23 -4.70 6.36
C TYR A 165 -11.00 -3.22 6.69
N GLY A 166 -10.09 -2.56 5.97
CA GLY A 166 -9.75 -1.16 6.21
C GLY A 166 -10.53 -0.19 5.33
N MET A 167 -10.70 -0.50 4.05
CA MET A 167 -11.43 0.35 3.11
C MET A 167 -12.85 -0.13 2.79
N ARG A 168 -13.24 -1.33 3.25
CA ARG A 168 -14.54 -1.96 2.97
C ARG A 168 -14.79 -2.16 1.47
N THR A 169 -13.72 -2.44 0.73
CA THR A 169 -13.74 -2.67 -0.71
C THR A 169 -13.30 -4.08 -1.00
N ASP A 170 -14.06 -4.80 -1.84
CA ASP A 170 -13.67 -6.12 -2.31
C ASP A 170 -12.34 -6.02 -3.08
N PRO A 171 -11.28 -6.73 -2.65
CA PRO A 171 -9.99 -6.69 -3.34
C PRO A 171 -10.05 -7.37 -4.72
N ILE A 172 -11.07 -8.20 -4.98
CA ILE A 172 -11.25 -8.88 -6.25
C ILE A 172 -12.32 -8.13 -7.06
N PRO A 173 -12.01 -7.66 -8.27
CA PRO A 173 -12.98 -6.95 -9.09
C PRO A 173 -14.06 -7.90 -9.61
N SER A 174 -15.29 -7.38 -9.70
CA SER A 174 -16.46 -8.11 -10.25
C SER A 174 -16.40 -8.21 -11.78
N THR A 175 -15.50 -9.05 -12.30
CA THR A 175 -15.35 -9.32 -13.74
C THR A 175 -15.95 -10.67 -14.14
N LYS A 176 -16.17 -10.88 -15.44
CA LYS A 176 -16.67 -12.17 -15.96
C LYS A 176 -15.65 -13.28 -15.74
N GLU A 177 -14.38 -12.95 -15.89
CA GLU A 177 -13.23 -13.83 -15.73
C GLU A 177 -13.11 -14.32 -14.28
N ASN A 178 -13.30 -13.42 -13.30
CA ASN A 178 -13.39 -13.81 -11.89
C ASN A 178 -14.61 -14.70 -11.64
N GLY A 179 -15.76 -14.36 -12.23
CA GLY A 179 -16.96 -15.20 -12.14
C GLY A 179 -16.76 -16.62 -12.66
N TRP A 180 -16.00 -16.81 -13.75
CA TRP A 180 -15.67 -18.14 -14.25
C TRP A 180 -14.79 -18.92 -13.27
N LEU A 181 -13.78 -18.25 -12.70
CA LEU A 181 -12.87 -18.87 -11.75
C LEU A 181 -13.60 -19.26 -10.46
N GLU A 182 -14.43 -18.38 -9.91
CA GLU A 182 -15.24 -18.64 -8.71
C GLU A 182 -16.19 -19.82 -8.91
N GLU A 183 -16.93 -19.85 -10.02
CA GLU A 183 -17.86 -20.95 -10.28
C GLU A 183 -17.13 -22.27 -10.54
N TYR A 184 -15.99 -22.22 -11.24
CA TYR A 184 -15.14 -23.39 -11.41
C TYR A 184 -14.61 -23.91 -10.07
N LYS A 185 -14.07 -23.04 -9.21
CA LYS A 185 -13.60 -23.39 -7.86
C LYS A 185 -14.71 -24.05 -7.04
N LYS A 186 -15.94 -23.53 -7.06
CA LYS A 186 -17.09 -24.16 -6.40
C LYS A 186 -17.38 -25.57 -6.95
N LEU A 187 -17.35 -25.76 -8.26
CA LEU A 187 -17.55 -27.10 -8.85
C LEU A 187 -16.44 -28.08 -8.44
N VAL A 188 -15.20 -27.61 -8.31
CA VAL A 188 -14.09 -28.40 -7.79
C VAL A 188 -14.35 -28.83 -6.35
N GLU A 189 -14.70 -27.90 -5.46
CA GLU A 189 -14.99 -28.17 -4.05
C GLU A 189 -16.18 -29.13 -3.87
N LEU A 190 -17.17 -29.06 -4.76
CA LEU A 190 -18.33 -29.96 -4.77
C LEU A 190 -18.03 -31.34 -5.41
N ASN A 191 -16.77 -31.66 -5.72
CA ASN A 191 -16.35 -32.88 -6.45
C ASN A 191 -17.06 -33.05 -7.82
N ARG A 192 -17.44 -31.94 -8.47
CA ARG A 192 -18.06 -31.90 -9.80
C ARG A 192 -17.10 -31.40 -10.88
N TYR A 193 -15.79 -31.43 -10.63
CA TYR A 193 -14.75 -30.94 -11.55
C TYR A 193 -14.70 -31.67 -12.90
N SER A 194 -15.26 -32.87 -13.02
CA SER A 194 -15.37 -33.62 -14.29
C SER A 194 -16.69 -33.40 -15.04
N SER A 195 -17.59 -32.54 -14.55
CA SER A 195 -18.84 -32.24 -15.26
C SER A 195 -18.58 -31.46 -16.55
N ASP A 196 -19.48 -31.56 -17.53
CA ASP A 196 -19.38 -30.79 -18.78
C ASP A 196 -19.29 -29.28 -18.51
N GLU A 197 -20.04 -28.80 -17.52
CA GLU A 197 -20.00 -27.40 -17.08
C GLU A 197 -18.63 -27.02 -16.51
N ALA A 198 -18.05 -27.86 -15.65
CA ALA A 198 -16.73 -27.62 -15.07
C ALA A 198 -15.63 -27.62 -16.14
N LEU A 199 -15.69 -28.53 -17.11
CA LEU A 199 -14.73 -28.59 -18.21
C LEU A 199 -14.81 -27.36 -19.12
N LEU A 200 -16.03 -26.88 -19.42
CA LEU A 200 -16.24 -25.65 -20.19
C LEU A 200 -15.72 -24.41 -19.44
N LEU A 201 -15.95 -24.34 -18.12
CA LEU A 201 -15.41 -23.25 -17.29
C LEU A 201 -13.89 -23.32 -17.19
N ARG A 202 -13.32 -24.52 -17.02
CA ARG A 202 -11.88 -24.75 -17.03
C ARG A 202 -11.24 -24.27 -18.33
N GLU A 203 -11.85 -24.59 -19.48
CA GLU A 203 -11.35 -24.13 -20.78
C GLU A 203 -11.31 -22.59 -20.84
N LYS A 204 -12.37 -21.91 -20.38
CA LYS A 204 -12.42 -20.43 -20.34
C LYS A 204 -11.35 -19.86 -19.41
N VAL A 205 -11.22 -20.42 -18.21
CA VAL A 205 -10.24 -20.00 -17.19
C VAL A 205 -8.82 -20.18 -17.72
N VAL A 206 -8.49 -21.35 -18.24
CA VAL A 206 -7.16 -21.66 -18.80
C VAL A 206 -6.85 -20.78 -20.01
N LYS A 207 -7.83 -20.54 -20.90
CA LYS A 207 -7.65 -19.68 -22.07
C LYS A 207 -7.34 -18.23 -21.69
N HIS A 208 -7.89 -17.74 -20.58
CA HIS A 208 -7.66 -16.37 -20.10
C HIS A 208 -6.38 -16.25 -19.27
N PHE A 209 -6.25 -17.05 -18.20
CA PHE A 209 -5.15 -16.93 -17.23
C PHE A 209 -3.88 -17.65 -17.67
N GLY A 210 -4.00 -18.71 -18.48
CA GLY A 210 -2.91 -19.60 -18.86
C GLY A 210 -2.80 -20.83 -17.94
N LEU A 211 -2.23 -21.92 -18.46
CA LEU A 211 -2.07 -23.18 -17.72
C LEU A 211 -1.16 -23.03 -16.50
N ASP A 212 -0.04 -22.29 -16.64
CA ASP A 212 0.97 -22.14 -15.58
C ASP A 212 0.61 -21.04 -14.56
N HIS A 213 -0.58 -20.44 -14.67
CA HIS A 213 -0.99 -19.38 -13.77
C HIS A 213 -1.26 -19.92 -12.36
N PRO A 214 -0.80 -19.25 -11.29
CA PRO A 214 -0.95 -19.75 -9.91
C PRO A 214 -2.38 -20.12 -9.53
N LEU A 215 -3.38 -19.32 -9.92
CA LEU A 215 -4.80 -19.61 -9.64
C LEU A 215 -5.34 -20.87 -10.35
N VAL A 216 -4.78 -21.20 -11.52
CA VAL A 216 -5.16 -22.41 -12.28
C VAL A 216 -4.50 -23.63 -11.64
N GLN A 217 -3.21 -23.51 -11.32
CA GLN A 217 -2.45 -24.54 -10.60
C GLN A 217 -3.09 -24.86 -9.25
N GLU A 218 -3.55 -23.85 -8.51
CA GLU A 218 -4.28 -24.03 -7.24
C GLU A 218 -5.52 -24.92 -7.42
N CYS A 219 -6.29 -24.74 -8.49
CA CYS A 219 -7.46 -25.57 -8.77
C CYS A 219 -7.06 -27.01 -9.11
N ASP A 220 -6.02 -27.19 -9.93
CA ASP A 220 -5.52 -28.51 -10.33
C ASP A 220 -4.90 -29.27 -9.13
N ASP A 221 -4.22 -28.55 -8.22
CA ASP A 221 -3.71 -29.09 -6.95
C ASP A 221 -4.86 -29.55 -6.05
N LEU A 222 -5.92 -28.75 -5.92
CA LEU A 222 -7.13 -29.13 -5.17
C LEU A 222 -7.78 -30.39 -5.74
N ILE A 223 -7.93 -30.48 -7.06
CA ILE A 223 -8.45 -31.68 -7.74
C ILE A 223 -7.56 -32.89 -7.42
N SER A 224 -6.25 -32.74 -7.53
CA SER A 224 -5.28 -33.82 -7.25
C SER A 224 -5.40 -34.34 -5.81
N VAL A 225 -5.59 -33.44 -4.85
CA VAL A 225 -5.84 -33.80 -3.43
C VAL A 225 -7.17 -34.54 -3.26
N LEU A 226 -8.23 -34.10 -3.93
CA LEU A 226 -9.54 -34.75 -3.88
C LEU A 226 -9.52 -36.16 -4.50
N GLU A 227 -8.86 -36.31 -5.65
CA GLU A 227 -8.67 -37.61 -6.31
C GLU A 227 -7.90 -38.60 -5.42
N PHE A 228 -6.85 -38.13 -4.77
CA PHE A 228 -6.07 -38.94 -3.83
C PHE A 228 -6.92 -39.40 -2.64
N LYS A 229 -7.70 -38.51 -2.03
CA LYS A 229 -8.64 -38.85 -0.94
C LYS A 229 -9.68 -39.88 -1.39
N ASN A 230 -10.23 -39.73 -2.59
CA ASN A 230 -11.22 -40.67 -3.14
C ASN A 230 -10.62 -42.06 -3.37
N LYS A 231 -9.39 -42.16 -3.88
CA LYS A 231 -8.66 -43.44 -4.03
C LYS A 231 -8.43 -44.14 -2.69
N ILE A 232 -8.04 -43.40 -1.65
CA ILE A 232 -7.86 -43.94 -0.30
C ILE A 232 -9.18 -44.48 0.26
N ASN A 233 -10.25 -43.69 0.19
CA ASN A 233 -11.55 -44.07 0.74
C ASN A 233 -12.10 -45.35 0.09
N GLN A 234 -11.92 -45.51 -1.23
CA GLN A 234 -12.31 -46.72 -1.95
C GLN A 234 -11.51 -47.96 -1.50
N HIS A 235 -10.23 -47.81 -1.18
CA HIS A 235 -9.37 -48.90 -0.69
C HIS A 235 -9.78 -49.39 0.71
N PHE A 236 -10.19 -48.46 1.59
CA PHE A 236 -10.62 -48.80 2.95
C PHE A 236 -12.08 -49.30 3.03
N SER A 237 -12.96 -48.92 2.10
CA SER A 237 -14.32 -49.49 2.01
C SER A 237 -14.32 -50.93 1.47
N GLY A 238 -13.38 -51.29 0.59
CA GLY A 238 -13.27 -52.65 0.04
C GLY A 238 -12.71 -53.72 0.99
N SER A 239 -12.08 -53.31 2.12
CA SER A 239 -11.48 -54.24 3.10
C SER A 239 -12.43 -54.62 4.25
N LYS A 240 -13.66 -54.09 4.30
CA LYS A 240 -14.65 -54.41 5.34
C LYS A 240 -15.56 -55.59 5.02
N ASP A 241 -15.56 -56.09 3.79
CA ASP A 241 -16.42 -57.19 3.33
C ASP A 241 -15.75 -58.58 3.33
N ILE A 242 -14.65 -58.74 4.06
CA ILE A 242 -14.03 -60.05 4.30
C ILE A 242 -14.12 -60.39 5.78
N LYS A 243 -15.27 -60.91 6.21
CA LYS A 243 -15.44 -61.71 7.44
C LYS A 243 -16.36 -62.88 7.17
#